data_AF-A0A9P0PQQ8-F1
#
_entry.id   AF-A0A9P0PQQ8-F1
#
_cell.length_a   1.000
_cell.length_b   1.000
_cell.length_c   1.000
_cell.angle_alpha   90.00
_cell.angle_beta   90.00
_cell.angle_gamma   90.00
#
_symmetry.space_group_name_H-M   'P 1'
#
loop_
_entity.id
_entity.type
_entity.pdbx_description
1 polymer ?
#
loop_
_entity_poly.entity_id
_entity_poly.type
_entity_poly.pdbx_seq_one_letter_code
_entity_poly.pdbx_strand_id
1 'polypeptide(L)'
;MFTASLVDKFWKKFNQKLDEFILYDFRKFPPVPPKSLPPARPMKFPYTFSAKIAQFPYRYYFKNQWIFHYYVYAVGLCIPIFMYISRLANSEENKAKWKAIKQKEKEEYYHKFH
;
A
#
# COMPACT_ATOMS: atom_id res chain seq x y z
N MET A 1 4.77 19.34 34.57
CA MET A 1 4.83 17.95 35.09
C MET A 1 3.43 17.33 35.12
N PHE A 2 2.80 17.06 33.97
CA PHE A 2 1.52 16.32 33.89
C PHE A 2 1.32 15.77 32.47
N THR A 3 1.98 14.67 32.08
CA THR A 3 1.71 14.00 30.77
C THR A 3 1.93 12.48 30.74
N ALA A 4 2.14 11.79 31.88
CA ALA A 4 2.38 10.33 31.88
C ALA A 4 1.15 9.48 32.32
N SER A 5 0.32 9.97 33.26
CA SER A 5 -0.64 9.10 33.96
C SER A 5 -1.88 8.67 33.18
N LEU A 6 -2.22 9.37 32.08
CA LEU A 6 -3.39 9.04 31.24
C LEU A 6 -3.05 8.01 30.16
N VAL A 7 -1.88 8.16 29.52
CA VAL A 7 -1.38 7.26 28.47
C VAL A 7 -1.06 5.89 29.06
N ASP A 8 -0.48 5.85 30.26
CA ASP A 8 -0.17 4.59 30.95
C ASP A 8 -1.43 3.80 31.33
N LYS A 9 -2.49 4.48 31.82
CA LYS A 9 -3.76 3.81 32.12
C LYS A 9 -4.43 3.26 30.86
N PHE A 10 -4.35 4.00 29.76
CA PHE A 10 -4.89 3.56 28.48
C PHE A 10 -4.14 2.32 27.94
N TRP A 11 -2.81 2.37 27.92
CA TRP A 11 -1.98 1.25 27.49
C TRP A 11 -2.14 0.01 28.37
N LYS A 12 -2.27 0.20 29.70
CA LYS A 12 -2.50 -0.91 30.63
C LYS A 12 -3.87 -1.56 30.43
N LYS A 13 -4.91 -0.74 30.19
CA LYS A 13 -6.27 -1.23 29.90
C LYS A 13 -6.37 -1.90 28.53
N PHE A 14 -5.61 -1.41 27.55
CA PHE A 14 -5.53 -2.00 26.21
C PHE A 14 -4.80 -3.35 26.24
N ASN A 15 -3.64 -3.43 26.90
CA ASN A 15 -2.92 -4.70 27.09
C ASN A 15 -3.78 -5.73 27.83
N GLN A 16 -4.47 -5.33 28.89
CA GLN A 16 -5.34 -6.24 29.64
C GLN A 16 -6.48 -6.81 28.77
N LYS A 17 -7.05 -6.00 27.88
CA LYS A 17 -8.12 -6.43 26.95
C LYS A 17 -7.58 -7.30 25.82
N LEU A 18 -6.35 -7.06 25.37
CA LEU A 18 -5.65 -7.92 24.43
C LEU A 18 -5.34 -9.29 25.04
N ASP A 19 -4.90 -9.33 26.30
CA ASP A 19 -4.61 -10.59 27.01
C ASP A 19 -5.88 -11.43 27.20
N GLU A 20 -7.01 -10.81 27.57
CA GLU A 20 -8.30 -11.52 27.58
C GLU A 20 -8.67 -12.03 26.18
N PHE A 21 -8.57 -11.20 25.14
CA PHE A 21 -8.90 -11.61 23.79
C PHE A 21 -8.04 -12.80 23.31
N ILE A 22 -6.74 -12.77 23.59
CA ILE A 22 -5.81 -13.86 23.27
C ILE A 22 -6.16 -15.13 24.06
N LEU A 23 -6.53 -15.03 25.35
CA LEU A 23 -6.87 -16.20 26.18
C LEU A 23 -8.23 -16.83 25.83
N TYR A 24 -9.17 -16.04 25.30
CA TYR A 24 -10.50 -16.50 24.89
C TYR A 24 -10.53 -17.14 23.49
N ASP A 25 -9.59 -16.77 22.61
CA ASP A 25 -9.57 -17.27 21.22
C ASP A 25 -8.81 -18.61 21.08
N PHE A 26 -7.72 -18.80 21.84
CA PHE A 26 -6.84 -19.97 21.68
C PHE A 26 -7.42 -21.33 22.16
N ARG A 27 -8.49 -21.33 22.96
CA ARG A 27 -9.10 -22.58 23.47
C ARG A 27 -10.22 -23.13 22.58
N LYS A 28 -10.72 -22.37 21.61
CA LYS A 28 -11.79 -22.82 20.68
C LYS A 28 -11.27 -23.44 19.39
N PHE A 29 -9.99 -23.33 19.10
CA PHE A 29 -9.35 -23.98 17.98
C PHE A 29 -8.37 -25.03 18.50
N PRO A 30 -8.60 -26.34 18.31
CA PRO A 30 -7.51 -27.30 18.50
C PRO A 30 -6.34 -26.85 17.60
N PRO A 31 -5.07 -26.95 18.07
CA PRO A 31 -3.94 -26.65 17.20
C PRO A 31 -4.10 -27.52 15.96
N VAL A 32 -4.24 -26.88 14.80
CA VAL A 32 -4.31 -27.58 13.52
C VAL A 32 -3.09 -28.50 13.51
N PRO A 33 -3.24 -29.83 13.32
CA PRO A 33 -2.08 -30.69 13.22
C PRO A 33 -1.17 -30.06 12.16
N PRO A 34 0.14 -29.88 12.41
CA PRO A 34 1.00 -29.25 11.43
C PRO A 34 0.91 -30.08 10.16
N LYS A 35 0.19 -29.55 9.15
CA LYS A 35 0.16 -30.14 7.82
C LYS A 35 1.53 -29.87 7.23
N SER A 36 2.47 -30.74 7.53
CA SER A 36 3.59 -31.01 6.63
C SER A 36 3.03 -31.70 5.38
N LEU A 37 2.13 -31.02 4.66
CA LEU A 37 1.83 -31.41 3.30
C LEU A 37 3.01 -30.95 2.46
N PRO A 38 3.54 -31.80 1.58
CA PRO A 38 4.45 -31.32 0.55
C PRO A 38 3.78 -30.14 -0.17
N PRO A 39 4.55 -29.13 -0.62
CA PRO A 39 3.99 -27.92 -1.23
C PRO A 39 2.93 -28.33 -2.24
N ALA A 40 1.67 -27.95 -1.96
CA ALA A 40 0.54 -28.32 -2.78
C ALA A 40 0.88 -27.95 -4.22
N ARG A 41 0.89 -28.96 -5.11
CA ARG A 41 1.23 -28.76 -6.51
C ARG A 41 0.43 -27.56 -7.03
N PRO A 42 1.07 -26.51 -7.57
CA PRO A 42 0.35 -25.37 -8.09
C PRO A 42 -0.71 -25.83 -9.10
N MET A 43 -1.91 -25.24 -9.04
CA MET A 43 -3.00 -25.55 -9.96
C MET A 43 -2.53 -25.42 -11.41
N LYS A 44 -2.80 -26.42 -12.27
CA LYS A 44 -2.36 -26.41 -13.67
C LYS A 44 -2.86 -25.17 -14.46
N PHE A 45 -4.08 -24.73 -14.17
CA PHE A 45 -4.72 -23.57 -14.80
C PHE A 45 -5.25 -22.61 -13.75
N PRO A 46 -4.49 -21.56 -13.38
CA PRO A 46 -4.95 -20.55 -12.46
C PRO A 46 -5.99 -19.63 -13.12
N TYR A 47 -7.24 -19.74 -12.69
CA TYR A 47 -8.34 -18.89 -13.18
C TYR A 47 -8.44 -17.53 -12.48
N THR A 48 -7.82 -17.41 -11.30
CA THR A 48 -7.75 -16.14 -10.56
C THR A 48 -6.40 -15.47 -10.76
N PHE A 49 -6.40 -14.13 -10.77
CA PHE A 49 -5.18 -13.34 -10.94
C PHE A 49 -4.16 -13.59 -9.82
N SER A 50 -4.63 -13.75 -8.59
CA SER A 50 -3.77 -14.11 -7.45
C SER A 50 -3.09 -15.47 -7.63
N ALA A 51 -3.80 -16.47 -8.18
CA ALA A 51 -3.20 -17.76 -8.48
C ALA A 51 -2.17 -17.68 -9.62
N LYS A 52 -2.37 -16.81 -10.63
CA LYS A 52 -1.39 -16.57 -11.70
C LYS A 52 -0.10 -15.97 -11.15
N ILE A 53 -0.21 -15.00 -10.26
CA ILE A 53 0.91 -14.36 -9.57
C ILE A 53 1.66 -15.40 -8.74
N ALA A 54 0.97 -16.16 -7.89
CA ALA A 54 1.61 -17.14 -7.01
C ALA A 54 2.39 -18.23 -7.77
N GLN A 55 1.96 -18.57 -8.98
CA GLN A 55 2.60 -19.57 -9.82
C GLN A 55 3.72 -19.02 -10.69
N PHE A 56 3.86 -17.70 -10.79
CA PHE A 56 4.88 -17.10 -11.62
C PHE A 56 6.27 -17.41 -11.03
N PRO A 57 7.22 -17.95 -11.82
CA PRO A 57 8.53 -18.35 -11.31
C PRO A 57 9.45 -17.13 -11.14
N TYR A 58 9.15 -16.29 -10.15
CA TYR A 58 9.88 -15.04 -9.87
C TYR A 58 11.39 -15.25 -9.79
N ARG A 59 11.84 -16.25 -9.03
CA ARG A 59 13.27 -16.53 -8.83
C ARG A 59 14.02 -16.82 -10.13
N TYR A 60 13.38 -17.47 -11.10
CA TYR A 60 14.00 -17.79 -12.39
C TYR A 60 14.18 -16.51 -13.22
N TYR A 61 13.14 -15.68 -13.33
CA TYR A 61 13.20 -14.43 -14.07
C TYR A 61 14.18 -13.43 -13.44
N PHE A 62 14.21 -13.29 -12.12
CA PHE A 62 15.17 -12.42 -11.45
C PHE A 62 16.62 -12.86 -11.64
N LYS A 63 16.93 -14.14 -11.86
CA LYS A 63 18.32 -14.58 -12.09
C LYS A 63 18.73 -14.52 -13.56
N ASN A 64 17.83 -14.93 -14.46
CA ASN A 64 18.15 -15.10 -15.87
C ASN A 64 17.88 -13.86 -16.73
N GLN A 65 17.03 -12.94 -16.27
CA GLN A 65 16.66 -11.77 -17.05
C GLN A 65 17.23 -10.49 -16.44
N TRP A 66 18.12 -9.84 -17.19
CA TRP A 66 18.66 -8.52 -16.87
C TRP A 66 17.59 -7.43 -16.73
N ILE A 67 16.47 -7.54 -17.46
CA ILE A 67 15.41 -6.52 -17.49
C ILE A 67 14.81 -6.23 -16.11
N PHE A 68 14.64 -7.26 -15.26
CA PHE A 68 14.04 -7.08 -13.93
C PHE A 68 14.96 -6.27 -13.00
N HIS A 69 16.28 -6.40 -13.16
CA HIS A 69 17.24 -5.60 -12.41
C HIS A 69 17.15 -4.14 -12.83
N TYR A 70 17.21 -3.86 -14.13
CA TYR A 70 17.09 -2.49 -14.65
C TYR A 70 15.74 -1.86 -14.37
N TYR A 71 14.66 -2.64 -14.32
CA TYR A 71 13.34 -2.15 -13.96
C TYR A 71 13.32 -1.59 -12.52
N VAL A 72 13.90 -2.32 -11.56
CA VAL A 72 13.97 -1.85 -10.17
C VAL A 72 14.83 -0.59 -10.06
N TYR A 73 15.98 -0.55 -10.75
CA TYR A 73 16.83 0.65 -10.78
C TYR A 73 16.15 1.84 -11.46
N ALA A 74 15.45 1.62 -12.57
CA ALA A 74 14.71 2.65 -13.29
C ALA A 74 13.58 3.22 -12.43
N VAL A 75 12.79 2.37 -11.77
CA VAL A 75 11.75 2.83 -10.83
C VAL A 75 12.38 3.61 -9.68
N GLY A 76 13.48 3.11 -9.11
CA GLY A 76 14.22 3.80 -8.06
C GLY A 76 14.73 5.20 -8.47
N LEU A 77 15.25 5.35 -9.69
CA LEU A 77 15.70 6.64 -10.23
C LEU A 77 14.55 7.56 -10.64
N CYS A 78 13.46 7.00 -11.15
CA CYS A 78 12.28 7.77 -11.54
C CYS A 78 11.59 8.43 -10.34
N ILE A 79 11.50 7.74 -9.19
CA ILE A 79 10.81 8.29 -8.00
C ILE A 79 11.31 9.68 -7.60
N PRO A 80 12.62 9.94 -7.36
CA PRO A 80 13.10 11.28 -6.99
C PRO A 80 12.91 12.30 -8.12
N ILE A 81 13.04 11.88 -9.39
CA ILE A 81 12.80 12.75 -10.56
C ILE A 81 11.34 13.22 -10.58
N PHE A 82 10.39 12.29 -10.42
CA PHE A 82 8.97 12.61 -10.38
C PHE A 82 8.60 13.40 -9.14
N MET A 83 9.22 13.14 -7.98
CA MET A 83 9.03 13.97 -6.79
C MET A 83 9.49 15.41 -7.02
N TYR A 84 10.63 15.61 -7.69
CA TYR A 84 11.14 16.93 -8.03
C TYR A 84 10.20 17.69 -8.97
N ILE A 85 9.78 17.04 -10.07
CA ILE A 85 8.82 17.60 -11.02
C ILE A 85 7.49 17.91 -10.33
N SER A 86 7.02 17.01 -9.47
CA SER A 86 5.78 17.19 -8.71
C SER A 86 5.85 18.38 -7.75
N ARG A 87 7.01 18.65 -7.14
CA ARG A 87 7.21 19.83 -6.30
C ARG A 87 7.21 21.13 -7.10
N LEU A 88 7.86 21.14 -8.27
CA LEU A 88 7.85 22.29 -9.18
C LEU A 88 6.45 22.58 -9.73
N ALA A 89 5.70 21.55 -10.11
CA ALA A 89 4.33 21.70 -10.58
C ALA A 89 3.39 22.25 -9.49
N ASN A 90 3.62 21.89 -8.23
CA ASN A 90 2.82 22.31 -7.07
C ASN A 90 3.29 23.61 -6.40
N SER A 91 4.15 24.40 -7.04
CA SER A 91 4.52 25.73 -6.54
C SER A 91 3.29 26.64 -6.39
N GLU A 92 3.32 27.55 -5.41
CA GLU A 92 2.19 28.42 -5.10
C GLU A 92 1.79 29.30 -6.30
N GLU A 93 2.77 29.76 -7.08
CA GLU A 93 2.55 30.50 -8.31
C GLU A 93 1.80 29.69 -9.37
N ASN A 94 2.16 28.42 -9.57
CA ASN A 94 1.48 27.55 -10.53
C ASN A 94 0.06 27.22 -10.08
N LYS A 95 -0.15 27.02 -8.78
CA LYS A 95 -1.49 26.85 -8.20
C LYS A 95 -2.35 28.09 -8.38
N ALA A 96 -1.79 29.28 -8.16
CA ALA A 96 -2.51 30.55 -8.35
C ALA A 96 -2.90 30.76 -9.82
N LYS A 97 -1.97 30.52 -10.76
CA LYS A 97 -2.23 30.57 -12.21
C LYS A 97 -3.31 29.57 -12.62
N TRP A 98 -3.22 28.33 -12.14
CA TRP A 98 -4.21 27.29 -12.43
C TRP A 98 -5.60 27.65 -11.88
N LYS A 99 -5.67 28.21 -10.66
CA LYS A 99 -6.92 28.69 -10.06
C LYS A 99 -7.55 29.82 -10.89
N ALA A 100 -6.75 30.77 -11.36
CA ALA A 100 -7.24 31.87 -12.20
C ALA A 100 -7.77 31.37 -13.56
N ILE A 101 -7.07 30.40 -14.19
CA ILE A 101 -7.54 29.76 -15.42
C ILE A 101 -8.86 29.03 -15.17
N LYS A 102 -8.96 28.25 -14.09
CA LYS A 102 -10.19 27.52 -13.73
C LYS A 102 -11.36 28.44 -13.41
N GLN A 103 -11.11 29.61 -12.83
CA GLN A 103 -12.16 30.62 -12.61
C GLN A 103 -12.69 31.17 -13.93
N LYS A 104 -11.79 31.54 -14.86
CA LYS A 104 -12.17 32.00 -16.20
C LYS A 104 -12.94 30.93 -16.98
N GLU A 105 -12.47 29.69 -16.99
CA GLU A 105 -13.18 28.57 -17.63
C GLU A 105 -14.59 28.38 -17.05
N LYS A 106 -14.75 28.55 -15.73
CA LYS A 106 -16.06 28.43 -15.08
C LYS A 106 -16.99 29.58 -15.46
N GLU A 107 -16.48 30.80 -15.56
CA GLU A 107 -17.23 31.98 -15.99
C GLU A 107 -17.65 31.85 -17.46
N GLU A 108 -16.75 31.40 -18.34
CA GLU A 108 -17.05 31.10 -19.74
C GLU A 108 -18.09 29.98 -19.87
N TYR A 109 -17.98 28.92 -19.07
CA TYR A 109 -18.98 27.86 -19.03
C TYR A 109 -20.33 28.38 -18.56
N TYR A 110 -20.36 29.20 -17.52
CA TYR A 110 -21.60 29.81 -17.02
C TYR A 110 -22.27 30.67 -18.11
N HIS A 111 -21.50 31.53 -18.78
CA HIS A 111 -22.01 32.37 -19.87
C HIS A 111 -22.41 31.58 -21.13
N LYS A 112 -21.83 30.41 -21.38
CA LYS A 112 -22.16 29.58 -22.55
C LYS A 112 -23.43 28.75 -22.35
N PHE A 113 -23.76 28.38 -21.12
CA PHE A 113 -24.81 27.43 -20.80
C PHE A 113 -25.97 27.99 -19.97
N HIS A 114 -25.90 29.24 -19.50
CA HIS A 114 -27.01 30.00 -18.90
C HIS A 114 -27.24 31.27 -19.72
#